data_AF-A0A3R9WAP9-F1
#
_entry.id   AF-A0A3R9WAP9-F1
#
_cell.length_a   1.000
_cell.length_b   1.000
_cell.length_c   1.000
_cell.angle_alpha   90.00
_cell.angle_beta   90.00
_cell.angle_gamma   90.00
#
_symmetry.space_group_name_H-M   'P 1'
#
loop_
_entity.id
_entity.type
_entity.pdbx_description
1 polymer ?
#
loop_
_entity_poly.entity_id
_entity_poly.type
_entity_poly.pdbx_seq_one_letter_code
_entity_poly.pdbx_strand_id
1 'polypeptide(L)'
;MTALLHYQTALLLRSQRWLPPVLLYLAFLAIGVRAGEPVLGTLGYVTAPLLPVTAWLVRTCLNQEPPAARHVASAAAGRTRVHLAAVLAGTLCGAVPGVAAVLLVTATAGPVGADGRTAVPLPSAALAGLLTAAICVLLGAALGALLTRPLVPARGWSTAAITAAALLTLVTTGSPANHALTALVTGNRTGTVPLPLLPLAAAAVLAVAATALACRLTAVRE
;
A
#
# COMPACT_ATOMS: atom_id res chain seq x y z
N MET A 1 8.12 6.69 -20.25
CA MET A 1 7.49 6.24 -18.98
C MET A 1 6.98 7.41 -18.17
N THR A 2 7.78 8.45 -17.96
CA THR A 2 7.39 9.70 -17.27
C THR A 2 6.10 10.32 -17.82
N ALA A 3 5.95 10.43 -19.14
CA ALA A 3 4.72 10.95 -19.76
C ALA A 3 3.46 10.11 -19.42
N LEU A 4 3.58 8.78 -19.42
CA LEU A 4 2.47 7.88 -19.05
C LEU A 4 2.15 7.99 -17.55
N LEU A 5 3.16 8.09 -16.70
CA LEU A 5 2.95 8.29 -15.26
C LEU A 5 2.20 9.60 -15.02
N HIS A 6 2.63 10.69 -15.65
CA HIS A 6 1.97 11.99 -15.53
C HIS A 6 0.52 11.94 -16.02
N TYR A 7 0.27 11.24 -17.13
CA TYR A 7 -1.07 11.05 -17.66
C TYR A 7 -1.96 10.26 -16.67
N GLN A 8 -1.49 9.12 -16.17
CA GLN A 8 -2.25 8.26 -15.25
C GLN A 8 -2.52 8.94 -13.91
N THR A 9 -1.54 9.69 -13.36
CA THR A 9 -1.72 10.44 -12.12
C THR A 9 -2.66 11.63 -12.29
N ALA A 10 -2.56 12.36 -13.40
CA ALA A 10 -3.49 13.45 -13.70
C ALA A 10 -4.93 12.95 -13.85
N LEU A 11 -5.12 11.79 -14.50
CA LEU A 11 -6.43 11.18 -14.67
C LEU A 11 -7.01 10.73 -13.32
N LEU A 12 -6.18 10.14 -12.45
CA LEU A 12 -6.59 9.77 -11.10
C LEU A 12 -7.04 10.99 -10.31
N LEU A 13 -6.22 12.05 -10.26
CA LEU A 13 -6.50 13.29 -9.53
C LEU A 13 -7.80 13.94 -9.98
N ARG A 14 -8.02 14.02 -11.30
CA ARG A 14 -9.25 14.59 -11.89
C ARG A 14 -10.48 13.74 -11.67
N SER A 15 -10.33 12.42 -11.54
CA SER A 15 -11.46 11.50 -11.36
C SER A 15 -12.13 11.60 -9.99
N GLN A 16 -11.46 12.20 -9.00
CA GLN A 16 -11.89 12.25 -7.59
C GLN A 16 -12.14 10.88 -6.93
N ARG A 17 -11.87 9.78 -7.63
CA ARG A 17 -12.05 8.40 -7.13
C ARG A 17 -11.01 8.00 -6.08
N TRP A 18 -9.99 8.84 -5.88
CA TRP A 18 -9.00 8.72 -4.82
C TRP A 18 -9.52 9.25 -3.47
N LEU A 19 -10.57 10.07 -3.46
CA LEU A 19 -11.11 10.65 -2.22
C LEU A 19 -11.57 9.59 -1.22
N PRO A 20 -12.42 8.59 -1.59
CA PRO A 20 -12.92 7.63 -0.61
C PRO A 20 -11.82 6.86 0.15
N PRO A 21 -10.81 6.23 -0.50
CA PRO A 21 -9.79 5.50 0.23
C PRO A 21 -8.89 6.41 1.07
N VAL A 22 -8.60 7.63 0.60
CA VAL A 22 -7.77 8.59 1.37
C VAL A 22 -8.54 9.13 2.57
N LEU A 23 -9.82 9.49 2.42
CA LEU A 23 -10.66 9.96 3.52
C LEU A 23 -10.86 8.88 4.58
N LEU A 24 -11.06 7.62 4.18
CA LEU A 24 -11.14 6.50 5.11
C LEU A 24 -9.84 6.34 5.92
N TYR A 25 -8.70 6.45 5.26
CA TYR A 25 -7.41 6.40 5.93
C TYR A 25 -7.25 7.56 6.91
N LEU A 26 -7.55 8.79 6.50
CA LEU A 26 -7.47 9.97 7.36
C LEU A 26 -8.41 9.87 8.57
N ALA A 27 -9.63 9.37 8.38
CA ALA A 27 -10.56 9.13 9.48
C ALA A 27 -10.01 8.09 10.47
N PHE A 28 -9.41 7.00 9.96
CA PHE A 28 -8.79 5.97 10.79
C PHE A 28 -7.61 6.52 11.61
N LEU A 29 -6.77 7.38 11.02
CA LEU A 29 -5.70 8.07 11.73
C LEU A 29 -6.24 9.02 12.80
N ALA A 30 -7.25 9.83 12.46
CA ALA A 30 -7.85 10.79 13.38
C ALA A 30 -8.48 10.12 14.62
N ILE A 31 -9.00 8.90 14.47
CA ILE A 31 -9.62 8.15 15.56
C ILE A 31 -8.55 7.48 16.45
N GLY A 32 -7.50 6.92 15.85
CA GLY A 32 -6.60 6.00 16.55
C GLY A 32 -5.21 6.55 16.89
N VAL A 33 -4.83 7.73 16.43
CA VAL A 33 -3.51 8.32 16.72
C VAL A 33 -3.66 9.38 17.81
N ARG A 34 -2.96 9.19 18.93
CA ARG A 34 -2.85 10.19 19.99
C ARG A 34 -1.39 10.61 20.21
N ALA A 35 -1.19 11.88 20.52
CA ALA A 35 0.14 12.41 20.83
C ALA A 35 0.68 11.78 22.11
N GLY A 36 1.99 11.47 22.12
CA GLY A 36 2.66 10.87 23.28
C GLY A 36 2.52 9.35 23.41
N GLU A 37 1.84 8.67 22.48
CA GLU A 37 1.81 7.20 22.45
C GLU A 37 3.18 6.59 22.08
N PRO A 38 3.44 5.31 22.42
CA PRO A 38 4.68 4.62 22.06
C PRO A 38 4.87 4.52 20.53
N VAL A 39 5.95 5.11 20.02
CA VAL A 39 6.22 5.27 18.57
C VAL A 39 6.04 3.96 17.78
N LEU A 40 6.60 2.84 18.27
CA LEU A 40 6.58 1.57 17.53
C LEU A 40 5.16 0.99 17.41
N GLY A 41 4.33 1.13 18.44
CA GLY A 41 2.94 0.67 18.42
C GLY A 41 2.08 1.49 17.46
N THR A 42 2.19 2.82 17.53
CA THR A 42 1.45 3.73 16.66
C THR A 42 1.89 3.59 15.19
N LEU A 43 3.17 3.37 14.92
CA LEU A 43 3.66 3.07 13.55
C LEU A 43 3.05 1.78 12.99
N GLY A 44 2.92 0.73 13.80
CA GLY A 44 2.23 -0.51 13.39
C GLY A 44 0.75 -0.26 13.05
N TYR A 45 0.06 0.52 13.89
CA TYR A 45 -1.35 0.87 13.69
C TYR A 45 -1.57 1.66 12.39
N VAL A 46 -0.75 2.68 12.16
CA VAL A 46 -0.86 3.58 11.00
C VAL A 46 -0.51 2.89 9.68
N THR A 47 0.41 1.93 9.69
CA THR A 47 0.86 1.26 8.46
C THR A 47 -0.10 0.16 7.98
N ALA A 48 -0.80 -0.52 8.90
CA ALA A 48 -1.75 -1.59 8.57
C ALA A 48 -2.81 -1.22 7.51
N PRO A 49 -3.57 -0.10 7.63
CA PRO A 49 -4.60 0.26 6.66
C PRO A 49 -4.05 0.77 5.32
N LEU A 50 -2.73 0.99 5.17
CA LEU A 50 -2.15 1.35 3.86
C LEU A 50 -2.34 0.26 2.81
N LEU A 51 -2.37 -1.01 3.23
CA LEU A 51 -2.52 -2.15 2.34
C LEU A 51 -3.85 -2.11 1.55
N PRO A 52 -5.04 -2.01 2.20
CA PRO A 52 -6.30 -1.88 1.46
C PRO A 52 -6.42 -0.56 0.70
N VAL A 53 -5.87 0.55 1.22
CA VAL A 53 -5.88 1.86 0.57
C VAL A 53 -5.11 1.84 -0.75
N THR A 54 -3.90 1.28 -0.74
CA THR A 54 -3.05 1.16 -1.93
C THR A 54 -3.63 0.18 -2.95
N ALA A 55 -4.21 -0.94 -2.50
CA ALA A 55 -4.93 -1.87 -3.37
C ALA A 55 -6.11 -1.21 -4.09
N TRP A 56 -6.88 -0.37 -3.38
CA TRP A 56 -7.96 0.40 -3.97
C TRP A 56 -7.42 1.37 -5.03
N LEU A 57 -6.41 2.18 -4.69
CA LEU A 57 -5.84 3.18 -5.60
C LEU A 57 -5.28 2.55 -6.87
N VAL A 58 -4.50 1.47 -6.76
CA VAL A 58 -3.98 0.74 -7.92
C VAL A 58 -5.11 0.22 -8.80
N ARG A 59 -6.16 -0.36 -8.20
CA ARG A 59 -7.33 -0.82 -8.95
C ARG A 59 -8.07 0.33 -9.63
N THR A 60 -8.19 1.49 -8.99
CA THR A 60 -8.78 2.68 -9.61
C THR A 60 -7.96 3.12 -10.82
N CYS A 61 -6.63 3.19 -10.70
CA CYS A 61 -5.74 3.52 -11.81
C CYS A 61 -5.81 2.53 -12.97
N LEU A 62 -6.13 1.26 -12.72
CA LEU A 62 -6.28 0.27 -13.79
C LEU A 62 -7.64 0.30 -14.49
N ASN A 63 -8.67 0.90 -13.87
CA ASN A 63 -10.05 0.95 -14.39
C ASN A 63 -10.53 2.38 -14.71
N GLN A 64 -9.63 3.36 -14.70
CA GLN A 64 -10.00 4.78 -14.88
C GLN A 64 -10.24 5.15 -16.35
N GLU A 65 -9.58 4.46 -17.29
CA GLU A 65 -9.75 4.71 -18.72
C GLU A 65 -10.93 3.96 -19.32
N PRO A 66 -11.72 4.62 -20.19
CA PRO A 66 -12.65 3.94 -21.09
C PRO A 66 -11.91 2.99 -22.04
N PRO A 67 -12.55 1.88 -22.48
CA PRO A 67 -11.91 0.88 -23.33
C PRO A 67 -11.36 1.47 -24.64
N ALA A 68 -12.09 2.40 -25.28
CA ALA A 68 -11.63 3.06 -26.50
C ALA A 68 -10.32 3.85 -26.31
N ALA A 69 -10.19 4.62 -25.22
CA ALA A 69 -8.99 5.38 -24.92
C ALA A 69 -7.80 4.45 -24.60
N ARG A 70 -8.07 3.34 -23.91
CA ARG A 70 -7.07 2.34 -23.56
C ARG A 70 -6.48 1.65 -24.79
N HIS A 71 -7.28 1.35 -25.81
CA HIS A 71 -6.77 0.80 -27.07
C HIS A 71 -5.81 1.78 -27.78
N VAL A 72 -6.15 3.07 -27.82
CA VAL A 72 -5.27 4.12 -28.39
C VAL A 72 -3.96 4.23 -27.61
N ALA A 73 -4.02 4.28 -26.28
CA ALA A 73 -2.82 4.32 -25.44
C ALA A 73 -1.95 3.06 -25.62
N SER A 74 -2.60 1.90 -25.77
CA SER A 74 -1.90 0.64 -25.99
C SER A 74 -1.24 0.54 -27.36
N ALA A 75 -1.87 1.12 -28.40
CA ALA A 75 -1.32 1.19 -29.74
C ALA A 75 -0.12 2.16 -29.81
N ALA A 76 -0.21 3.29 -29.09
CA ALA A 76 0.83 4.32 -29.10
C ALA A 76 2.07 3.95 -28.27
N ALA A 77 1.89 3.34 -27.08
CA ALA A 77 2.97 3.14 -26.12
C ALA A 77 3.21 1.68 -25.72
N GLY A 78 2.37 0.76 -26.17
CA GLY A 78 2.42 -0.67 -25.84
C GLY A 78 1.59 -1.04 -24.61
N ARG A 79 0.84 -2.15 -24.71
CA ARG A 79 -0.05 -2.68 -23.66
C ARG A 79 0.63 -2.81 -22.29
N THR A 80 1.78 -3.48 -22.23
CA THR A 80 2.52 -3.76 -21.00
C THR A 80 2.95 -2.47 -20.30
N ARG A 81 3.40 -1.49 -21.10
CA ARG A 81 3.89 -0.19 -20.62
C ARG A 81 2.77 0.68 -20.04
N VAL A 82 1.60 0.67 -20.66
CA VAL A 82 0.40 1.37 -20.14
C VAL A 82 -0.07 0.73 -18.83
N HIS A 83 -0.14 -0.61 -18.76
CA HIS A 83 -0.53 -1.31 -17.54
C HIS A 83 0.45 -1.06 -16.39
N LEU A 84 1.76 -1.16 -16.64
CA LEU A 84 2.79 -0.87 -15.64
C LEU A 84 2.72 0.58 -15.16
N ALA A 85 2.49 1.55 -16.07
CA ALA A 85 2.36 2.95 -15.69
C ALA A 85 1.15 3.19 -14.76
N ALA A 86 0.02 2.51 -15.00
CA ALA A 86 -1.15 2.60 -14.14
C ALA A 86 -0.90 1.98 -12.75
N VAL A 87 -0.23 0.83 -12.66
CA VAL A 87 0.15 0.25 -11.36
C VAL A 87 1.11 1.18 -10.62
N LEU A 88 2.18 1.63 -11.29
CA LEU A 88 3.16 2.53 -10.69
C LEU A 88 2.53 3.83 -10.19
N ALA A 89 1.63 4.43 -10.97
CA ALA A 89 0.90 5.63 -10.56
C ALA A 89 0.09 5.37 -9.27
N GLY A 90 -0.69 4.28 -9.22
CA GLY A 90 -1.46 3.92 -8.04
C GLY A 90 -0.59 3.64 -6.81
N THR A 91 0.54 2.96 -6.98
CA THR A 91 1.48 2.69 -5.89
C THR A 91 2.14 3.95 -5.35
N LEU A 92 2.55 4.85 -6.24
CA LEU A 92 3.17 6.12 -5.84
C LEU A 92 2.15 6.99 -5.10
N CYS A 93 0.92 7.08 -5.59
CA CYS A 93 -0.15 7.80 -4.90
C CYS A 93 -0.49 7.21 -3.52
N GLY A 94 -0.40 5.88 -3.36
CA GLY A 94 -0.61 5.23 -2.07
C GLY A 94 0.59 5.32 -1.11
N ALA A 95 1.81 5.47 -1.63
CA ALA A 95 3.01 5.66 -0.81
C ALA A 95 3.04 7.03 -0.12
N VAL A 96 2.56 8.08 -0.78
CA VAL A 96 2.51 9.46 -0.23
C VAL A 96 1.83 9.54 1.14
N PRO A 97 0.58 9.06 1.33
CA PRO A 97 -0.08 9.10 2.65
C PRO A 97 0.62 8.21 3.69
N GLY A 98 1.29 7.13 3.25
CA GLY A 98 2.08 6.28 4.16
C GLY A 98 3.30 6.98 4.71
N VAL A 99 4.09 7.61 3.84
CA VAL A 99 5.26 8.42 4.25
C VAL A 99 4.81 9.59 5.14
N ALA A 100 3.76 10.31 4.73
CA ALA A 100 3.23 11.43 5.51
C ALA A 100 2.81 11.01 6.93
N ALA A 101 2.14 9.87 7.06
CA ALA A 101 1.69 9.39 8.35
C ALA A 101 2.84 8.88 9.23
N VAL A 102 3.85 8.21 8.65
CA VAL A 102 5.07 7.84 9.40
C VAL A 102 5.78 9.09 9.92
N LEU A 103 5.95 10.11 9.08
CA LEU A 103 6.56 11.38 9.49
C LEU A 103 5.76 12.06 10.61
N LEU A 104 4.43 12.11 10.48
CA LEU A 104 3.54 12.68 11.50
C LEU A 104 3.66 11.94 12.84
N VAL A 105 3.67 10.61 12.82
CA VAL A 105 3.83 9.80 14.04
C VAL A 105 5.21 10.01 14.64
N THR A 106 6.27 10.02 13.84
CA THR A 106 7.63 10.24 14.36
C THR A 106 7.83 11.64 14.97
N ALA A 107 7.03 12.63 14.56
CA ALA A 107 7.06 13.98 15.11
C ALA A 107 6.18 14.15 16.36
N THR A 108 5.12 13.36 16.52
CA THR A 108 4.12 13.52 17.59
C THR A 108 4.17 12.44 18.68
N ALA A 109 4.79 11.30 18.41
CA ALA A 109 4.86 10.17 19.33
C ALA A 109 6.01 10.32 20.34
N GLY A 110 5.83 9.75 21.54
CA GLY A 110 6.83 9.79 22.59
C GLY A 110 7.99 8.83 22.29
N PRO A 111 9.27 9.21 22.50
CA PRO A 111 10.44 8.36 22.22
C PRO A 111 10.61 7.22 23.24
N VAL A 112 9.51 6.61 23.66
CA VAL A 112 9.41 5.58 24.67
C VAL A 112 8.80 4.30 24.08
N GLY A 113 9.29 3.16 24.52
CA GLY A 113 8.71 1.85 24.22
C GLY A 113 7.43 1.59 25.01
N ALA A 114 6.82 0.42 24.81
CA ALA A 114 5.54 0.05 25.45
C ALA A 114 5.56 0.16 26.99
N ASP A 115 6.72 -0.10 27.60
CA ASP A 115 6.91 -0.07 29.05
C ASP A 115 7.04 1.36 29.61
N GLY A 116 7.05 2.39 28.75
CA GLY A 116 7.21 3.79 29.11
C GLY A 116 8.60 4.17 29.65
N ARG A 117 9.52 3.19 29.80
CA ARG A 117 10.84 3.37 30.42
C ARG A 117 12.01 3.20 29.46
N THR A 118 11.83 2.45 28.39
CA THR A 118 12.88 2.20 27.39
C THR A 118 12.88 3.32 26.36
N ALA A 119 13.96 4.12 26.33
CA ALA A 119 14.13 5.12 25.28
C ALA A 119 14.35 4.41 23.93
N VAL A 120 13.54 4.76 22.93
CA VAL A 120 13.67 4.23 21.56
C VAL A 120 14.27 5.30 20.66
N PRO A 121 15.35 5.01 19.92
CA PRO A 121 15.93 5.98 19.00
C PRO A 121 14.96 6.26 17.84
N LEU A 122 14.39 7.48 17.85
CA LEU A 122 13.48 7.99 16.81
C LEU A 122 13.92 7.72 15.36
N PRO A 123 15.19 7.95 14.94
CA PRO A 123 15.57 7.72 13.54
C PRO A 123 15.46 6.25 13.14
N SER A 124 15.78 5.32 14.04
CA SER A 124 15.66 3.90 13.78
C SER A 124 14.20 3.44 13.75
N ALA A 125 13.35 4.00 14.62
CA ALA A 125 11.92 3.73 14.60
C ALA A 125 11.25 4.27 13.33
N ALA A 126 11.64 5.46 12.87
CA ALA A 126 11.18 6.04 11.61
C ALA A 126 11.54 5.13 10.42
N LEU A 127 12.77 4.62 10.37
CA LEU A 127 13.19 3.67 9.34
C LEU A 127 12.37 2.38 9.37
N ALA A 128 12.14 1.80 10.54
CA ALA A 128 11.32 0.59 10.67
C ALA A 128 9.86 0.84 10.22
N GLY A 129 9.30 2.00 10.57
CA GLY A 129 7.98 2.45 10.12
C GLY A 129 7.91 2.61 8.59
N LEU A 130 8.91 3.26 7.98
CA LEU A 130 8.99 3.42 6.52
C LEU A 130 9.11 2.10 5.78
N LEU A 131 9.93 1.16 6.28
CA LEU A 131 10.05 -0.18 5.70
C LEU A 131 8.73 -0.94 5.79
N THR A 132 8.03 -0.83 6.92
CA THR A 132 6.73 -1.48 7.11
C THR A 132 5.67 -0.86 6.20
N ALA A 133 5.63 0.47 6.08
CA ALA A 133 4.77 1.16 5.13
C ALA A 133 5.04 0.70 3.69
N ALA A 134 6.31 0.57 3.30
CA ALA A 134 6.69 0.08 1.97
C ALA A 134 6.20 -1.34 1.72
N ILE A 135 6.32 -2.25 2.70
CA ILE A 135 5.78 -3.61 2.62
C ILE A 135 4.27 -3.59 2.39
N CYS A 136 3.53 -2.81 3.18
CA CYS A 136 2.07 -2.68 3.05
C CYS A 136 1.66 -2.12 1.68
N VAL A 137 2.38 -1.11 1.18
CA VAL A 137 2.13 -0.51 -0.15
C VAL A 137 2.40 -1.51 -1.28
N LEU A 138 3.51 -2.27 -1.21
CA LEU A 138 3.86 -3.27 -2.22
C LEU A 138 2.85 -4.42 -2.26
N LEU A 139 2.41 -4.90 -1.10
CA LEU A 139 1.40 -5.95 -1.01
C LEU A 139 0.03 -5.46 -1.49
N GLY A 140 -0.36 -4.25 -1.11
CA GLY A 140 -1.59 -3.65 -1.62
C GLY A 140 -1.53 -3.45 -3.13
N ALA A 141 -0.37 -3.07 -3.68
CA ALA A 141 -0.17 -3.01 -5.13
C ALA A 141 -0.39 -4.35 -5.82
N ALA A 142 0.17 -5.43 -5.26
CA ALA A 142 0.00 -6.79 -5.76
C ALA A 142 -1.48 -7.18 -5.75
N LEU A 143 -2.19 -6.92 -4.64
CA LEU A 143 -3.62 -7.19 -4.53
C LEU A 143 -4.44 -6.35 -5.50
N GLY A 144 -4.14 -5.05 -5.68
CA GLY A 144 -4.83 -4.18 -6.63
C GLY A 144 -4.65 -4.63 -8.09
N ALA A 145 -3.46 -5.13 -8.43
CA ALA A 145 -3.14 -5.68 -9.75
C ALA A 145 -3.78 -7.06 -10.00
N LEU A 146 -3.93 -7.90 -8.97
CA LEU A 146 -4.59 -9.21 -9.09
C LEU A 146 -6.11 -9.10 -9.06
N LEU A 147 -6.67 -8.18 -8.26
CA LEU A 147 -8.12 -7.98 -8.10
C LEU A 147 -8.71 -7.05 -9.17
N THR A 148 -7.96 -6.79 -10.24
CA THR A 148 -8.48 -6.09 -11.42
C THR A 148 -9.29 -7.04 -12.31
N ARG A 149 -10.17 -6.46 -13.13
CA ARG A 149 -11.20 -7.17 -13.90
C ARG A 149 -10.54 -8.02 -15.01
N PRO A 150 -10.23 -9.28 -14.70
CA PRO A 150 -11.11 -10.35 -15.17
C PRO A 150 -11.63 -11.28 -14.06
N LEU A 151 -11.21 -11.12 -12.80
CA LEU A 151 -11.57 -12.05 -11.70
C LEU A 151 -12.83 -11.65 -10.92
N VAL A 152 -13.20 -10.36 -10.90
CA VAL A 152 -14.41 -9.89 -10.20
C VAL A 152 -15.32 -9.13 -11.16
N PRO A 153 -16.34 -9.79 -11.76
CA PRO A 153 -17.22 -9.16 -12.74
C PRO A 153 -18.14 -8.08 -12.15
N ALA A 154 -18.43 -8.13 -10.84
CA ALA A 154 -19.35 -7.22 -10.16
C ALA A 154 -18.63 -6.02 -9.49
N ARG A 155 -19.00 -4.79 -9.91
CA ARG A 155 -18.44 -3.53 -9.36
C ARG A 155 -18.65 -3.37 -7.85
N GLY A 156 -19.74 -3.92 -7.28
CA GLY A 156 -20.12 -3.75 -5.88
C GLY A 156 -19.46 -4.71 -4.88
N TRP A 157 -19.09 -5.93 -5.30
CA TRP A 157 -18.50 -6.96 -4.39
C TRP A 157 -16.99 -6.87 -4.29
N SER A 158 -16.36 -6.10 -5.17
CA SER A 158 -14.91 -6.10 -5.28
C SER A 158 -14.22 -5.26 -4.20
N THR A 159 -14.89 -4.25 -3.63
CA THR A 159 -14.40 -3.56 -2.42
C THR A 159 -14.41 -4.48 -1.22
N ALA A 160 -15.47 -5.28 -1.04
CA ALA A 160 -15.54 -6.31 0.01
C ALA A 160 -14.50 -7.42 -0.19
N ALA A 161 -14.23 -7.83 -1.44
CA ALA A 161 -13.17 -8.79 -1.73
C ALA A 161 -11.77 -8.24 -1.47
N ILE A 162 -11.54 -6.94 -1.75
CA ILE A 162 -10.26 -6.27 -1.44
C ILE A 162 -10.07 -6.14 0.06
N THR A 163 -11.11 -5.75 0.81
CA THR A 163 -11.02 -5.67 2.26
C THR A 163 -10.85 -7.05 2.87
N ALA A 164 -11.57 -8.08 2.40
CA ALA A 164 -11.40 -9.45 2.85
C ALA A 164 -10.03 -10.03 2.49
N ALA A 165 -9.52 -9.80 1.28
CA ALA A 165 -8.18 -10.24 0.88
C ALA A 165 -7.09 -9.52 1.66
N ALA A 166 -7.24 -8.21 1.87
CA ALA A 166 -6.35 -7.41 2.72
C ALA A 166 -6.34 -7.95 4.16
N LEU A 167 -7.52 -8.22 4.72
CA LEU A 167 -7.69 -8.79 6.06
C LEU A 167 -7.06 -10.19 6.14
N LEU A 168 -7.29 -11.05 5.14
CA LEU A 168 -6.69 -12.38 5.06
C LEU A 168 -5.17 -12.30 4.95
N THR A 169 -4.62 -11.39 4.15
CA THR A 169 -3.17 -11.18 4.11
C THR A 169 -2.61 -10.63 5.42
N LEU A 170 -3.40 -9.91 6.20
CA LEU A 170 -2.98 -9.43 7.52
C LEU A 170 -3.03 -10.54 8.58
N VAL A 171 -4.06 -11.38 8.52
CA VAL A 171 -4.38 -12.37 9.56
C VAL A 171 -3.72 -13.73 9.32
N THR A 172 -3.37 -14.07 8.07
CA THR A 172 -2.72 -15.35 7.77
C THR A 172 -1.33 -15.43 8.39
N THR A 173 -1.12 -16.44 9.22
CA THR A 173 0.17 -16.81 9.80
C THR A 173 1.13 -17.19 8.66
N GLY A 174 2.27 -16.49 8.58
CA GLY A 174 3.26 -16.65 7.50
C GLY A 174 3.25 -15.55 6.43
N SER A 175 2.31 -14.61 6.46
CA SER A 175 2.33 -13.45 5.56
C SER A 175 3.48 -12.48 5.90
N PRO A 176 4.16 -11.91 4.89
CA PRO A 176 5.23 -10.92 5.12
C PRO A 176 4.72 -9.66 5.83
N ALA A 177 3.44 -9.29 5.66
CA ALA A 177 2.82 -8.19 6.41
C ALA A 177 2.63 -8.55 7.89
N ASN A 178 2.15 -9.76 8.17
CA ASN A 178 1.97 -10.24 9.53
C ASN A 178 3.32 -10.34 10.25
N HIS A 179 4.36 -10.83 9.57
CA HIS A 179 5.72 -10.84 10.13
C HIS A 179 6.27 -9.45 10.43
N ALA A 180 6.08 -8.46 9.54
CA ALA A 180 6.54 -7.09 9.76
C ALA A 180 5.79 -6.42 10.94
N LEU A 181 4.47 -6.57 11.00
CA LEU A 181 3.65 -6.04 12.10
C LEU A 181 3.97 -6.73 13.42
N THR A 182 4.11 -8.06 13.42
CA THR A 182 4.48 -8.83 14.62
C THR A 182 5.87 -8.43 15.10
N ALA A 183 6.82 -8.20 14.19
CA ALA A 183 8.16 -7.72 14.53
C ALA A 183 8.13 -6.35 15.21
N LEU A 184 7.31 -5.41 14.72
CA LEU A 184 7.10 -4.12 15.39
C LEU A 184 6.47 -4.27 16.77
N VAL A 185 5.45 -5.14 16.91
CA VAL A 185 4.77 -5.39 18.20
C VAL A 185 5.71 -6.06 19.21
N THR A 186 6.51 -7.03 18.78
CA THR A 186 7.52 -7.67 19.63
C THR A 186 8.64 -6.70 19.97
N GLY A 187 9.11 -5.92 18.99
CA GLY A 187 10.13 -4.89 19.19
C GLY A 187 9.70 -3.78 20.15
N ASN A 188 8.42 -3.44 20.16
CA ASN A 188 7.84 -2.49 21.12
C ASN A 188 7.88 -3.02 22.57
N ARG A 189 7.81 -4.34 22.76
CA ARG A 189 7.91 -5.00 24.07
C ARG A 189 9.34 -5.26 24.51
N THR A 190 10.28 -5.42 23.58
CA THR A 190 11.68 -5.75 23.88
C THR A 190 12.63 -4.56 23.77
N GLY A 191 12.17 -3.40 23.30
CA GLY A 191 12.98 -2.21 23.06
C GLY A 191 13.96 -2.33 21.88
N THR A 192 13.87 -3.41 21.10
CA THR A 192 14.72 -3.64 19.93
C THR A 192 14.04 -3.17 18.66
N VAL A 193 14.77 -2.51 17.76
CA VAL A 193 14.24 -2.05 16.47
C VAL A 193 14.59 -3.08 15.38
N PRO A 194 13.66 -3.98 15.01
CA PRO A 194 13.91 -4.93 13.92
C PRO A 194 13.90 -4.21 12.58
N LEU A 195 14.86 -4.54 11.72
CA LEU A 195 14.88 -4.11 10.32
C LEU A 195 14.25 -5.23 9.46
N PRO A 196 12.99 -5.09 8.99
CA PRO A 196 12.27 -6.14 8.28
C PRO A 196 12.72 -6.23 6.80
N LEU A 197 14.01 -6.50 6.55
CA LEU A 197 14.58 -6.58 5.20
C LEU A 197 14.11 -7.83 4.44
N LEU A 198 14.00 -8.96 5.14
CA LEU A 198 13.53 -10.22 4.55
C LEU A 198 12.06 -10.16 4.08
N PRO A 199 11.09 -9.68 4.89
CA PRO A 199 9.70 -9.52 4.42
C PRO A 199 9.57 -8.42 3.37
N LEU A 200 10.44 -7.41 3.35
CA LEU A 200 10.51 -6.43 2.26
C LEU A 200 10.92 -7.09 0.93
N ALA A 201 11.95 -7.94 0.93
CA ALA A 201 12.34 -8.69 -0.25
C ALA A 201 11.20 -9.60 -0.73
N ALA A 202 10.53 -10.32 0.17
CA ALA A 202 9.39 -11.15 -0.16
C ALA A 202 8.23 -10.35 -0.77
N ALA A 203 7.89 -9.20 -0.18
CA ALA A 203 6.84 -8.31 -0.69
C ALA A 203 7.18 -7.75 -2.07
N ALA A 204 8.45 -7.38 -2.30
CA ALA A 204 8.93 -6.91 -3.60
C ALA A 204 8.81 -8.01 -4.67
N VAL A 205 9.23 -9.25 -4.36
CA VAL A 205 9.10 -10.40 -5.27
C VAL A 205 7.63 -10.67 -5.60
N LEU A 206 6.75 -10.65 -4.60
CA LEU A 206 5.31 -10.84 -4.80
C LEU A 206 4.69 -9.74 -5.67
N ALA A 207 5.06 -8.48 -5.44
CA ALA A 207 4.59 -7.36 -6.25
C ALA A 207 5.05 -7.47 -7.71
N VAL A 208 6.31 -7.83 -7.94
CA VAL A 208 6.87 -8.06 -9.29
C VAL A 208 6.19 -9.25 -9.95
N ALA A 209 6.00 -10.36 -9.25
CA ALA A 209 5.33 -11.54 -9.78
C ALA A 209 3.87 -11.26 -10.15
N ALA A 210 3.12 -10.58 -9.26
CA ALA A 210 1.73 -10.21 -9.48
C ALA A 210 1.58 -9.25 -10.66
N THR A 211 2.41 -8.20 -10.74
CA THR A 211 2.39 -7.26 -11.86
C THR A 211 2.79 -7.92 -13.18
N ALA A 212 3.81 -8.78 -13.18
CA ALA A 212 4.20 -9.54 -14.37
C ALA A 212 3.07 -10.48 -14.84
N LEU A 213 2.38 -11.15 -13.91
CA LEU A 213 1.28 -12.05 -14.20
C LEU A 213 0.06 -11.26 -14.74
N ALA A 214 -0.28 -10.11 -14.16
CA ALA A 214 -1.31 -9.22 -14.67
C ALA A 214 -0.99 -8.67 -16.08
N CYS A 215 0.27 -8.30 -16.32
CA CYS A 215 0.77 -7.91 -17.65
C CYS A 215 0.65 -9.05 -18.67
N ARG A 216 0.95 -10.30 -18.29
CA ARG A 216 0.82 -11.46 -19.18
C ARG A 216 -0.64 -11.79 -19.47
N LEU A 217 -1.50 -11.79 -18.46
CA LEU A 217 -2.93 -12.09 -18.64
C LEU A 217 -3.64 -11.05 -19.51
N THR A 218 -3.25 -9.78 -19.41
CA THR A 218 -3.77 -8.70 -20.29
C THR A 218 -3.25 -8.78 -21.72
N ALA A 219 -2.08 -9.40 -21.95
CA ALA A 219 -1.54 -9.60 -23.29
C ALA A 219 -2.20 -10.77 -24.05
N VAL A 220 -2.82 -11.73 -23.35
CA VAL A 220 -3.36 -12.98 -23.93
C VAL A 220 -4.84 -12.90 -24.30
N ARG A 221 -5.60 -11.93 -23.77
CA ARG A 221 -7.09 -11.90 -23.87
C ARG A 221 -7.69 -10.78 -24.73
N GLU A 222 -6.89 -10.01 -25.46
CA GLU A 222 -7.31 -9.04 -26.48
C GLU A 222 -6.59 -9.29 -27.80
#